data_AF-A0A150J423-F1
#
_entry.id   AF-A0A150J423-F1
#
_cell.length_a   1.000
_cell.length_b   1.000
_cell.length_c   1.000
_cell.angle_alpha   90.00
_cell.angle_beta   90.00
_cell.angle_gamma   90.00
#
_symmetry.space_group_name_H-M   'P 1'
#
loop_
_entity.id
_entity.type
_entity.pdbx_description
1 polymer ?
#
loop_
_entity_poly.entity_id
_entity_poly.type
_entity_poly.pdbx_seq_one_letter_code
_entity_poly.pdbx_strand_id
1 'polypeptide(L)'
;MKRRTHIALGMLSTGVILLILIALGVRPEMPIGDLIILGGIFGIIPDIDILIRKHRNKFTHSILASIITFLIIFLLSIIKPDILISNFFTWDSALVAAAAVLSHNLADSLTSWGVPLYFPISKRQHVHFPIIGGTVLLIYDFSWITLFLMVVLVILSLAGNALVRGLLTCSRCKQRELGCPAEKLFQEK
;
A
#
# COMPACT_ATOMS: atom_id res chain seq x y z
N MET A 1 -9.11 1.57 -1.20
CA MET A 1 -9.55 2.69 -2.07
C MET A 1 -10.41 2.12 -3.21
N LYS A 2 -10.68 2.80 -4.34
CA LYS A 2 -11.35 2.14 -5.49
C LYS A 2 -10.33 1.21 -6.19
N ARG A 3 -10.72 0.01 -6.64
CA ARG A 3 -9.81 -0.94 -7.35
C ARG A 3 -8.96 -0.30 -8.45
N ARG A 4 -9.54 0.65 -9.21
CA ARG A 4 -8.82 1.41 -10.25
C ARG A 4 -7.58 2.15 -9.73
N THR A 5 -7.64 2.69 -8.51
CA THR A 5 -6.50 3.38 -7.88
C THR A 5 -5.38 2.40 -7.54
N HIS A 6 -5.71 1.18 -7.12
CA HIS A 6 -4.73 0.14 -6.81
C HIS A 6 -4.07 -0.42 -8.08
N ILE A 7 -4.83 -0.58 -9.17
CA ILE A 7 -4.28 -0.94 -10.49
C ILE A 7 -3.29 0.13 -10.96
N ALA A 8 -3.71 1.40 -10.93
CA ALA A 8 -2.86 2.52 -11.36
C ALA A 8 -1.60 2.63 -10.49
N LEU A 9 -1.72 2.41 -9.18
CA LEU A 9 -0.58 2.43 -8.27
C LEU A 9 0.39 1.27 -8.54
N GLY A 10 -0.13 0.08 -8.82
CA GLY A 10 0.67 -1.06 -9.24
C GLY A 10 1.47 -0.76 -10.52
N MET A 11 0.79 -0.26 -11.56
CA MET A 11 1.45 0.15 -12.82
C MET A 11 2.51 1.26 -12.61
N LEU A 12 2.21 2.25 -11.76
CA LEU A 12 3.15 3.33 -11.43
C LEU A 12 4.38 2.78 -10.71
N SER A 13 4.20 1.89 -9.72
CA SER A 13 5.30 1.27 -8.99
C SER A 13 6.22 0.46 -9.91
N THR A 14 5.64 -0.25 -10.90
CA THR A 14 6.40 -0.89 -11.97
C THR A 14 7.24 0.11 -12.75
N GLY A 15 6.63 1.21 -13.21
CA GLY A 15 7.33 2.24 -13.98
C GLY A 15 8.54 2.80 -13.22
N VAL A 16 8.39 3.06 -11.92
CA VAL A 16 9.49 3.53 -11.05
C VAL A 16 10.61 2.49 -10.96
N ILE A 17 10.27 1.21 -10.75
CA ILE A 17 11.27 0.14 -10.67
C ILE A 17 12.00 -0.04 -11.98
N LEU A 18 11.29 -0.04 -13.11
CA LEU A 18 11.90 -0.15 -14.42
C LEU A 18 12.86 1.01 -14.71
N LEU A 19 12.48 2.24 -14.35
CA LEU A 19 13.36 3.39 -14.47
C LEU A 19 14.64 3.22 -13.65
N ILE A 20 14.51 2.73 -12.40
CA ILE A 20 15.68 2.45 -11.53
C ILE A 20 16.56 1.37 -12.15
N LEU A 21 15.99 0.26 -12.61
CA LEU A 21 16.74 -0.85 -13.22
C LEU A 21 17.49 -0.40 -14.48
N ILE A 22 16.81 0.35 -15.36
CA ILE A 22 17.42 0.90 -16.58
C ILE A 22 18.55 1.88 -16.22
N ALA A 23 18.35 2.75 -15.23
CA ALA A 23 19.38 3.68 -14.76
C ALA A 23 20.60 2.96 -14.18
N LEU A 24 20.43 1.76 -13.62
CA LEU A 24 21.50 0.88 -13.15
C LEU A 24 22.09 -0.01 -14.25
N GLY A 25 21.64 0.12 -15.50
CA GLY A 25 22.12 -0.69 -16.62
C GLY A 25 21.57 -2.13 -16.65
N VAL A 26 20.57 -2.44 -15.84
CA VAL A 26 19.94 -3.76 -15.76
C VAL A 26 18.83 -3.85 -16.80
N ARG A 27 18.86 -4.90 -17.64
CA ARG A 27 17.83 -5.15 -18.65
C ARG A 27 16.81 -6.16 -18.11
N PRO A 28 15.49 -5.85 -18.15
CA PRO A 28 14.46 -6.81 -17.81
C PRO A 28 14.44 -7.97 -18.81
N GLU A 29 14.04 -9.15 -18.34
CA GLU A 29 13.84 -10.34 -19.17
C GLU A 29 12.49 -10.29 -19.86
N MET A 30 11.45 -9.81 -19.16
CA MET A 30 10.12 -9.65 -19.71
C MET A 30 9.98 -8.34 -20.49
N PRO A 31 9.11 -8.31 -21.52
CA PRO A 31 8.72 -7.07 -22.17
C PRO A 31 8.16 -6.06 -21.16
N ILE A 32 8.57 -4.80 -21.30
CA ILE A 32 8.14 -3.71 -20.42
C ILE A 32 6.61 -3.61 -20.32
N GLY A 33 5.89 -3.81 -21.44
CA GLY A 33 4.44 -3.80 -21.47
C GLY A 33 3.82 -4.87 -20.57
N ASP A 34 4.38 -6.08 -20.58
CA ASP A 34 3.89 -7.21 -19.79
C ASP A 34 4.15 -6.98 -18.29
N LEU A 35 5.31 -6.40 -17.95
CA LEU A 35 5.64 -6.02 -16.56
C LEU A 35 4.68 -4.93 -16.04
N ILE A 36 4.30 -3.95 -16.86
CA ILE A 36 3.33 -2.92 -16.47
C ILE A 36 1.96 -3.55 -16.20
N ILE A 37 1.50 -4.45 -17.07
CA ILE A 37 0.24 -5.18 -16.88
C ILE A 37 0.31 -6.03 -15.61
N LEU A 38 1.42 -6.74 -15.39
CA LEU A 38 1.66 -7.54 -14.20
C LEU A 38 1.58 -6.70 -12.93
N GLY A 39 2.20 -5.51 -12.92
CA GLY A 39 2.09 -4.57 -11.81
C GLY A 39 0.64 -4.16 -11.52
N GLY A 40 -0.16 -3.90 -12.56
CA GLY A 40 -1.58 -3.61 -12.41
C GLY A 40 -2.37 -4.77 -11.78
N ILE A 41 -2.09 -6.01 -12.18
CA ILE A 41 -2.73 -7.22 -11.64
C ILE A 41 -2.32 -7.44 -10.18
N PHE A 42 -1.02 -7.42 -9.89
CA PHE A 42 -0.53 -7.63 -8.53
C PHE A 42 -0.90 -6.50 -7.58
N GLY A 43 -1.12 -5.29 -8.10
CA GLY A 43 -1.64 -4.15 -7.35
C GLY A 43 -3.04 -4.38 -6.74
N ILE A 44 -3.84 -5.33 -7.25
CA ILE A 44 -5.17 -5.66 -6.70
C ILE A 44 -5.22 -7.01 -5.98
N ILE A 45 -4.13 -7.79 -5.97
CA ILE A 45 -4.10 -9.10 -5.31
C ILE A 45 -4.43 -9.02 -3.81
N PRO A 46 -3.96 -8.02 -3.03
CA PRO A 46 -4.32 -7.94 -1.61
C PRO A 46 -5.83 -7.88 -1.35
N ASP A 47 -6.58 -7.20 -2.24
CA ASP A 47 -8.04 -7.05 -2.19
C ASP A 47 -8.82 -8.35 -2.56
N ILE A 48 -8.14 -9.41 -3.00
CA ILE A 48 -8.79 -10.70 -3.29
C ILE A 48 -9.38 -11.33 -2.02
N ASP A 49 -8.92 -10.93 -0.84
CA ASP A 49 -9.48 -11.35 0.45
C ASP A 49 -10.97 -11.01 0.64
N ILE A 50 -11.49 -10.06 -0.14
CA ILE A 50 -12.92 -9.75 -0.25
C ILE A 50 -13.72 -10.96 -0.76
N LEU A 51 -13.16 -11.78 -1.65
CA LEU A 51 -13.82 -13.00 -2.15
C LEU A 51 -13.99 -14.03 -1.03
N ILE A 52 -13.11 -14.02 -0.03
CA ILE A 52 -13.15 -14.89 1.15
C ILE A 52 -13.98 -14.23 2.27
N ARG A 53 -14.76 -13.18 1.95
CA ARG A 53 -15.56 -12.39 2.91
C ARG A 53 -14.76 -11.80 4.07
N LYS A 54 -13.43 -11.71 3.94
CA LYS A 54 -12.53 -11.19 4.98
C LYS A 54 -11.77 -10.01 4.43
N HIS A 55 -12.45 -8.86 4.37
CA HIS A 55 -11.87 -7.61 3.91
C HIS A 55 -10.71 -7.19 4.84
N ARG A 56 -9.52 -6.92 4.27
CA ARG A 56 -8.31 -6.50 4.99
C ARG A 56 -7.79 -7.55 5.97
N ASN A 57 -7.55 -8.74 5.45
CA ASN A 57 -6.83 -9.76 6.19
C ASN A 57 -5.43 -9.25 6.55
N LYS A 58 -5.03 -9.44 7.82
CA LYS A 58 -3.74 -8.97 8.35
C LYS A 58 -2.55 -9.54 7.59
N PHE A 59 -2.73 -10.71 6.98
CA PHE A 59 -1.71 -11.35 6.17
C PHE A 59 -1.57 -10.68 4.80
N THR A 60 -2.66 -10.56 4.03
CA THR A 60 -2.63 -10.02 2.65
C THR A 60 -2.20 -8.55 2.61
N HIS A 61 -2.57 -7.77 3.62
CA HIS A 61 -2.26 -6.34 3.72
C HIS A 61 -1.04 -6.06 4.62
N SER A 62 0.05 -6.80 4.43
CA SER A 62 1.29 -6.65 5.19
C SER A 62 2.53 -6.66 4.29
N ILE A 63 3.67 -6.18 4.81
CA ILE A 63 4.97 -6.32 4.16
C ILE A 63 5.32 -7.81 3.97
N LEU A 64 4.91 -8.67 4.91
CA LEU A 64 5.10 -10.11 4.77
C LEU A 64 4.47 -10.64 3.48
N ALA A 65 3.28 -10.19 3.09
CA ALA A 65 2.67 -10.60 1.83
C ALA A 65 3.56 -10.24 0.63
N SER A 66 4.09 -9.01 0.57
CA SER A 66 5.01 -8.63 -0.52
C SER A 66 6.29 -9.47 -0.56
N ILE A 67 6.86 -9.81 0.60
CA ILE A 67 8.05 -10.68 0.70
C ILE A 67 7.71 -12.10 0.22
N ILE A 68 6.59 -12.66 0.65
CA ILE A 68 6.15 -14.00 0.23
C ILE A 68 5.85 -14.03 -1.27
N THR A 69 5.19 -13.00 -1.80
CA THR A 69 4.97 -12.87 -3.25
C THR A 69 6.29 -12.86 -4.02
N PHE A 70 7.28 -12.09 -3.56
CA PHE A 70 8.62 -12.08 -4.16
C PHE A 70 9.22 -13.49 -4.15
N LEU A 71 9.30 -14.12 -2.97
CA LEU A 71 9.96 -15.41 -2.79
C LEU A 71 9.30 -16.51 -3.63
N ILE A 72 7.97 -16.56 -3.71
CA ILE A 72 7.25 -17.55 -4.50
C ILE A 72 7.58 -17.39 -5.98
N ILE A 73 7.44 -16.19 -6.53
CA ILE A 73 7.66 -15.95 -7.97
C ILE A 73 9.13 -16.13 -8.32
N PHE A 74 10.05 -15.67 -7.45
CA PHE A 74 11.48 -15.84 -7.62
C PHE A 74 11.89 -17.32 -7.59
N LEU A 75 11.35 -18.12 -6.66
CA LEU A 75 11.63 -19.55 -6.60
C LEU A 75 11.10 -20.28 -7.85
N LEU A 76 9.90 -19.91 -8.32
CA LEU A 76 9.35 -20.44 -9.57
C LEU A 76 10.19 -20.05 -10.79
N SER A 77 10.81 -18.87 -10.76
CA SER A 77 11.75 -18.42 -11.81
C SER A 77 13.02 -19.27 -11.87
N ILE A 78 13.47 -19.78 -10.72
CA ILE A 78 14.62 -20.68 -10.63
C ILE A 78 14.24 -22.09 -11.10
N ILE A 79 13.11 -22.62 -10.63
CA ILE A 79 12.68 -24.00 -10.91
C ILE A 79 12.27 -24.17 -12.37
N LYS A 80 11.69 -23.13 -12.99
CA LYS A 80 11.13 -23.16 -14.35
C LYS A 80 10.23 -24.39 -14.58
N PRO A 81 9.14 -24.52 -13.82
CA PRO A 81 8.23 -25.66 -13.99
C PRO A 81 7.67 -25.67 -15.41
N ASP A 82 7.53 -26.85 -16.01
CA ASP A 82 7.04 -27.02 -17.38
C ASP A 82 5.52 -26.85 -17.46
N ILE A 83 5.08 -25.62 -17.23
CA ILE A 83 3.68 -25.18 -17.19
C ILE A 83 3.53 -24.06 -18.23
N LEU A 84 2.33 -23.92 -18.81
CA LEU A 84 1.99 -22.90 -19.84
C LEU A 84 2.43 -21.46 -19.50
N ILE A 85 2.52 -21.13 -18.20
CA ILE A 85 2.88 -19.81 -17.68
C ILE A 85 4.34 -19.71 -17.21
N SER A 86 5.20 -20.67 -17.57
CA SER A 86 6.61 -20.70 -17.15
C SER A 86 7.37 -19.42 -17.55
N ASN A 87 7.05 -18.86 -18.72
CA ASN A 87 7.63 -17.61 -19.23
C ASN A 87 7.26 -16.37 -18.39
N PHE A 88 6.26 -16.45 -17.50
CA PHE A 88 5.94 -15.37 -16.56
C PHE A 88 6.86 -15.37 -15.34
N PHE A 89 7.54 -16.47 -15.04
CA PHE A 89 8.37 -16.58 -13.84
C PHE A 89 9.81 -16.17 -14.16
N THR A 90 10.06 -14.88 -14.05
CA THR A 90 11.37 -14.24 -14.22
C THR A 90 11.70 -13.44 -12.95
N TRP A 91 12.97 -13.07 -12.75
CA TRP A 91 13.36 -12.35 -11.54
C TRP A 91 12.76 -10.92 -11.50
N ASP A 92 12.60 -10.29 -12.66
CA ASP A 92 11.99 -8.96 -12.83
C ASP A 92 10.47 -9.01 -12.59
N SER A 93 9.80 -10.09 -12.99
CA SER A 93 8.38 -10.30 -12.66
C SER A 93 8.16 -10.48 -11.16
N ALA A 94 9.06 -11.20 -10.47
CA ALA A 94 9.04 -11.34 -9.01
C ALA A 94 9.19 -9.98 -8.31
N LEU A 95 10.13 -9.15 -8.76
CA LEU A 95 10.37 -7.83 -8.22
C LEU A 95 9.16 -6.90 -8.42
N VAL A 96 8.63 -6.86 -9.65
CA VAL A 96 7.46 -6.04 -10.00
C VAL A 96 6.22 -6.46 -9.22
N ALA A 97 5.95 -7.76 -9.14
CA ALA A 97 4.83 -8.30 -8.38
C ALA A 97 4.89 -7.92 -6.90
N ALA A 98 6.06 -8.10 -6.28
CA ALA A 98 6.29 -7.76 -4.88
C ALA A 98 6.11 -6.27 -4.60
N ALA A 99 6.63 -5.42 -5.50
CA ALA A 99 6.51 -3.98 -5.37
C ALA A 99 5.08 -3.48 -5.57
N ALA A 100 4.33 -4.07 -6.51
CA ALA A 100 2.93 -3.74 -6.70
C ALA A 100 2.09 -4.09 -5.46
N VAL A 101 2.29 -5.27 -4.88
CA VAL A 101 1.68 -5.67 -3.59
C VAL A 101 2.08 -4.74 -2.46
N LEU A 102 3.37 -4.38 -2.37
CA LEU A 102 3.87 -3.46 -1.35
C LEU A 102 3.26 -2.06 -1.51
N SER A 103 3.17 -1.55 -2.74
CA SER A 103 2.59 -0.23 -3.03
C SER A 103 1.14 -0.17 -2.61
N HIS A 104 0.36 -1.23 -2.88
CA HIS A 104 -1.00 -1.38 -2.40
C HIS A 104 -1.05 -1.30 -0.86
N ASN A 105 -0.27 -2.16 -0.19
CA ASN A 105 -0.30 -2.28 1.27
C ASN A 105 0.15 -0.98 1.96
N LEU A 106 1.16 -0.32 1.39
CA LEU A 106 1.63 0.98 1.83
C LEU A 106 0.51 2.02 1.68
N ALA A 107 -0.11 2.13 0.51
CA ALA A 107 -1.15 3.10 0.29
C ALA A 107 -2.37 2.88 1.20
N ASP A 108 -2.79 1.62 1.42
CA ASP A 108 -3.88 1.31 2.34
C ASP A 108 -3.51 1.58 3.81
N SER A 109 -2.23 1.43 4.18
CA SER A 109 -1.73 1.76 5.53
C SER A 109 -1.72 3.26 5.83
N LEU A 110 -1.65 4.08 4.78
CA LEU A 110 -1.73 5.54 4.85
C LEU A 110 -3.17 6.07 4.88
N THR A 111 -4.18 5.20 4.70
CA THR A 111 -5.58 5.60 4.81
C THR A 111 -6.06 5.63 6.26
N SER A 112 -7.15 6.37 6.50
CA SER A 112 -7.79 6.45 7.84
C SER A 112 -8.27 5.13 8.40
N TRP A 113 -8.34 4.07 7.59
CA TRP A 113 -8.79 2.75 8.03
C TRP A 113 -7.63 1.80 8.34
N GLY A 114 -6.41 2.12 7.88
CA GLY A 114 -5.18 1.41 8.22
C GLY A 114 -5.14 -0.07 7.85
N VAL A 115 -3.94 -0.60 7.67
CA VAL A 115 -3.70 -2.05 7.60
C VAL A 115 -2.42 -2.36 8.37
N PRO A 116 -2.30 -3.54 9.00
CA PRO A 116 -1.15 -3.88 9.83
C PRO A 116 0.08 -4.17 8.96
N LEU A 117 0.71 -3.10 8.45
CA LEU A 117 1.80 -3.14 7.49
C LEU A 117 2.97 -4.01 7.98
N TYR A 118 3.28 -3.96 9.28
CA TYR A 118 4.39 -4.69 9.90
C TYR A 118 4.02 -6.06 10.47
N PHE A 119 2.87 -6.64 10.11
CA PHE A 119 2.54 -8.00 10.50
C PHE A 119 3.62 -8.99 9.98
N PRO A 120 4.09 -9.97 10.78
CA PRO A 120 3.60 -10.39 12.09
C PRO A 120 4.27 -9.70 13.30
N ILE A 121 5.29 -8.87 13.05
CA ILE A 121 6.11 -8.20 14.08
C ILE A 121 5.25 -7.23 14.90
N SER A 122 4.35 -6.50 14.25
CA SER A 122 3.44 -5.57 14.91
C SER A 122 2.01 -5.72 14.38
N LYS A 123 1.05 -5.61 15.30
CA LYS A 123 -0.38 -5.63 14.99
C LYS A 123 -0.96 -4.21 14.79
N ARG A 124 -0.14 -3.16 14.86
CA ARG A 124 -0.58 -1.76 14.68
C ARG A 124 -1.02 -1.52 13.24
N GLN A 125 -2.23 -0.97 13.07
CA GLN A 125 -2.88 -0.78 11.77
C GLN A 125 -2.52 0.55 11.10
N HIS A 126 -2.06 1.54 11.85
CA HIS A 126 -1.73 2.85 11.30
C HIS A 126 -0.22 3.06 11.35
N VAL A 127 0.35 3.42 10.19
CA VAL A 127 1.74 3.83 10.10
C VAL A 127 1.75 5.31 9.81
N HIS A 128 2.12 6.10 10.81
CA HIS A 128 2.25 7.54 10.67
C HIS A 128 3.60 7.89 10.02
N PHE A 129 3.86 7.40 8.80
CA PHE A 129 5.12 7.59 8.06
C PHE A 129 5.62 9.04 8.08
N PRO A 130 4.80 10.07 7.82
CA PRO A 130 5.30 11.44 7.81
C PRO A 130 5.63 11.94 9.22
N ILE A 131 4.88 11.50 10.25
CA ILE A 131 5.16 11.88 11.64
C ILE A 131 6.44 11.20 12.12
N ILE A 132 6.59 9.90 11.85
CA ILE A 132 7.78 9.13 12.25
C ILE A 132 9.01 9.69 11.52
N GLY A 133 8.92 9.87 10.20
CA GLY A 133 10.02 10.39 9.38
C GLY A 133 10.42 11.82 9.78
N GLY A 134 9.46 12.72 9.95
CA GLY A 134 9.75 14.09 10.38
C GLY A 134 10.31 14.16 11.81
N THR A 135 9.88 13.27 12.71
CA THR A 135 10.45 13.18 14.06
C THR A 135 11.89 12.69 14.03
N VAL A 136 12.19 11.64 13.25
CA VAL A 136 13.57 11.15 13.08
C VAL A 136 14.46 12.23 12.46
N LEU A 137 13.97 12.94 11.44
CA LEU A 137 14.71 14.03 10.81
C LEU A 137 15.03 15.15 11.82
N LEU A 138 14.05 15.54 12.66
CA LEU A 138 14.26 16.53 13.72
C LEU A 138 15.24 16.10 14.81
N ILE A 139 15.37 14.79 15.07
CA ILE A 139 16.34 14.25 16.04
C ILE A 139 17.76 14.28 15.46
N TYR A 140 17.93 13.96 14.18
CA TYR A 140 19.24 13.91 13.53
C TYR A 140 19.76 15.29 13.10
N ASP A 141 18.90 16.12 12.53
CA ASP A 141 19.23 17.46 12.05
C ASP A 141 18.05 18.42 12.27
N PHE A 142 18.07 19.10 13.41
CA PHE A 142 16.94 19.91 13.83
C PHE A 142 16.74 21.10 12.88
N SER A 143 15.55 21.18 12.28
CA SER A 143 15.14 22.27 11.40
C SER A 143 13.78 22.82 11.80
N TRP A 144 13.73 24.15 12.01
CA TRP A 144 12.49 24.87 12.29
C TRP A 144 11.45 24.70 11.18
N ILE A 145 11.89 24.58 9.92
CA ILE A 145 11.00 24.35 8.77
C ILE A 145 10.37 22.96 8.88
N THR A 146 11.16 21.93 9.19
CA THR A 146 10.67 20.56 9.39
C THR A 146 9.69 20.49 10.56
N LEU A 147 9.98 21.18 11.67
CA LEU A 147 9.09 21.24 12.83
C LEU A 147 7.76 21.92 12.49
N PHE A 148 7.81 23.05 11.78
CA PHE A 148 6.61 23.75 11.34
C PHE A 148 5.75 22.89 10.43
N LEU A 149 6.34 22.25 9.41
CA LEU A 149 5.62 21.34 8.51
C LEU A 149 5.00 20.15 9.27
N MET A 150 5.70 19.62 10.26
CA MET A 150 5.20 18.56 11.14
C MET A 150 3.99 19.00 11.97
N VAL A 151 4.04 20.18 12.56
CA VAL A 151 2.90 20.75 13.31
C VAL A 151 1.71 20.98 12.40
N VAL A 152 1.93 21.56 11.21
CA VAL A 152 0.87 21.77 10.20
C VAL A 152 0.27 20.44 9.76
N LEU A 153 1.09 19.41 9.54
CA LEU A 153 0.64 18.07 9.17
C LEU A 153 -0.25 17.46 10.27
N VAL A 154 0.15 17.57 11.54
CA VAL A 154 -0.66 17.11 12.68
C VAL A 154 -2.00 17.85 12.72
N ILE A 155 -1.99 19.19 12.61
CA ILE A 155 -3.22 20.00 12.61
C ILE A 155 -4.13 19.61 11.44
N LEU A 156 -3.61 19.48 10.22
CA LEU A 156 -4.39 19.07 9.06
C LEU A 156 -4.94 17.64 9.20
N SER A 157 -4.15 16.72 9.75
CA SER A 157 -4.56 15.32 9.96
C SER A 157 -5.68 15.17 10.99
N LEU A 158 -5.75 16.08 11.96
CA LEU A 158 -6.76 16.10 13.01
C LEU A 158 -7.94 17.00 12.62
N ALA A 159 -7.70 18.31 12.51
CA ALA A 159 -8.74 19.32 12.30
C ALA A 159 -9.29 19.29 10.87
N GLY A 160 -8.43 19.10 9.86
CA GLY A 160 -8.87 19.00 8.46
C GLY A 160 -9.77 17.79 8.23
N ASN A 161 -9.36 16.62 8.73
CA ASN A 161 -10.20 15.42 8.67
C ASN A 161 -11.49 15.55 9.47
N ALA A 162 -11.44 16.17 10.67
CA ALA A 162 -12.63 16.38 11.49
C ALA A 162 -13.64 17.34 10.83
N LEU A 163 -13.17 18.44 10.22
CA LEU A 163 -14.01 19.39 9.48
C LEU A 163 -14.61 18.76 8.22
N VAL A 164 -13.79 18.11 7.39
CA VAL A 164 -14.25 17.48 6.14
C VAL A 164 -15.20 16.31 6.43
N ARG A 165 -14.94 15.51 7.47
CA ARG A 165 -15.88 14.49 7.92
C ARG A 165 -17.15 15.10 8.49
N GLY A 166 -17.05 15.97 9.48
CA GLY A 166 -18.19 16.53 10.20
C GLY A 166 -19.13 17.34 9.31
N LEU A 167 -18.61 18.28 8.53
CA LEU A 167 -19.44 19.21 7.75
C LEU A 167 -19.76 18.72 6.34
N LEU A 168 -18.75 18.22 5.61
CA LEU A 168 -18.87 18.05 4.15
C LEU A 168 -19.32 16.65 3.73
N THR A 169 -18.84 15.61 4.41
CA THR A 169 -19.04 14.22 3.96
C THR A 169 -20.05 13.46 4.80
N CYS A 170 -20.10 13.62 6.12
CA CYS A 170 -21.05 12.88 6.97
C CYS A 170 -22.51 13.30 6.72
N SER A 171 -22.76 14.57 6.39
CA SER A 171 -24.10 15.07 6.02
C SER A 171 -24.69 14.40 4.78
N ARG A 172 -23.84 13.85 3.89
CA ARG A 172 -24.23 13.14 2.65
C ARG A 172 -23.80 11.66 2.66
N CYS A 173 -23.34 11.14 3.79
CA CYS A 173 -22.80 9.79 3.86
C CYS A 173 -23.93 8.78 4.03
N LYS A 174 -24.08 7.86 3.07
CA LYS A 174 -25.07 6.77 3.12
C LYS A 174 -24.83 5.81 4.29
N GLN A 175 -23.62 5.78 4.87
CA GLN A 175 -23.35 5.03 6.11
C GLN A 175 -24.01 5.64 7.35
N ARG A 176 -24.49 6.89 7.31
CA ARG A 176 -25.29 7.49 8.39
C ARG A 176 -26.63 6.77 8.56
N GLU A 177 -27.27 6.39 7.45
CA GLU A 177 -28.56 5.68 7.45
C GLU A 177 -28.40 4.19 7.75
N LEU A 178 -27.24 3.61 7.40
CA LEU A 178 -26.94 2.18 7.56
C LEU A 178 -26.23 1.85 8.89
N GLY A 179 -25.95 2.86 9.72
CA GLY A 179 -25.19 2.75 10.96
C GLY A 179 -23.70 3.05 10.76
N CYS A 180 -23.22 4.12 11.39
CA CYS A 180 -21.83 4.55 11.26
C CYS A 180 -20.96 3.92 12.37
N PRO A 181 -19.90 3.16 12.05
CA PRO A 181 -19.00 2.62 13.07
C PRO A 181 -18.32 3.70 13.92
N ALA A 182 -18.12 4.89 13.35
CA ALA A 182 -17.55 6.02 14.09
C ALA A 182 -18.53 6.57 15.14
N GLU A 183 -19.85 6.43 14.94
CA GLU A 183 -20.84 6.84 15.92
C GLU A 183 -20.68 6.07 17.23
N LYS A 184 -20.32 4.78 17.17
CA LYS A 184 -20.03 3.96 18.36
C LYS A 184 -18.84 4.50 19.17
N LEU A 185 -17.85 5.11 18.52
CA LEU A 185 -16.69 5.71 19.19
C LEU A 185 -17.02 7.06 19.87
N PHE A 186 -18.10 7.73 19.47
CA PHE A 186 -18.52 9.02 20.03
C PHE A 186 -19.78 8.93 20.91
N GLN A 187 -20.48 7.80 20.91
CA GLN A 187 -21.62 7.49 21.78
C GLN A 187 -21.21 6.83 23.10
N GLU A 188 -19.93 6.56 23.34
CA GLU A 188 -19.42 6.27 24.68
C GLU A 188 -19.54 7.54 25.54
N LYS A 189 -20.70 7.70 26.18
CA LYS A 189 -20.94 8.52 27.35
C LYS A 189 -21.39 7.62 28.50
#